data_AF-A0A820I1S8-F1
#
_entry.id   AF-A0A820I1S8-F1
#
_cell.length_a   1.000
_cell.length_b   1.000
_cell.length_c   1.000
_cell.angle_alpha   90.00
_cell.angle_beta   90.00
_cell.angle_gamma   90.00
#
_symmetry.space_group_name_H-M   'P 1'
#
loop_
_entity.id
_entity.type
_entity.pdbx_description
1 polymer ?
#
loop_
_entity_poly.entity_id
_entity_poly.type
_entity_poly.pdbx_seq_one_letter_code
_entity_poly.pdbx_strand_id
1 'polypeptide(L)'
;TLTDDKKNIVPCLPSGSIIYVCIWFIDEFFTKIYPHLQNDFVLITGEGDISTPTHLKYLQAVDSKIIHWFGQNGQYNVSAFEKFTHIPIGINCFQMADGIQSVYSQQPNHTLPPIFNDPDEPSAYVQPQDISHRVLTTITPTQNLVLINFDVVTDRTGLRSRIRRTMCWSKNRTIYPYVTCIFKGGGIDIEDLPKLYERNRQYPFWLSPRGGGLDCHRTWEALYLDIIPIVWNSSLNVLYENLPVVIINDYIELNETFLYKKLREISTKKLSTRKIYQYEKLRNAYWRRLILNKSRHRNKKNIHKRTEQCW
;
A
#
# COMPACT_ATOMS: atom_id res chain seq x y z
N THR A 1 14.43 1.25 29.46
CA THR A 1 15.27 0.11 29.86
C THR A 1 14.55 -1.13 29.42
N LEU A 2 15.19 -2.02 28.64
CA LEU A 2 14.57 -3.31 28.31
C LEU A 2 14.35 -4.07 29.62
N THR A 3 13.14 -4.61 29.83
CA THR A 3 12.89 -5.55 30.92
C THR A 3 13.88 -6.70 30.79
N ASP A 4 14.39 -7.22 31.90
CA ASP A 4 15.47 -8.22 31.87
C ASP A 4 15.11 -9.48 31.05
N ASP A 5 13.82 -9.81 30.95
CA ASP A 5 13.31 -10.89 30.10
C ASP A 5 13.60 -10.69 28.60
N LYS A 6 13.55 -9.45 28.09
CA LYS A 6 13.79 -9.17 26.66
C LYS A 6 15.27 -9.26 26.29
N LYS A 7 16.18 -8.97 27.22
CA LYS A 7 17.63 -9.15 26.97
C LYS A 7 18.00 -10.63 26.79
N ASN A 8 17.25 -11.53 27.41
CA ASN A 8 17.52 -12.96 27.38
C ASN A 8 17.05 -13.65 26.09
N ILE A 9 16.01 -13.13 25.42
CA ILE A 9 15.44 -13.77 24.22
C ILE A 9 16.20 -13.40 22.94
N VAL A 10 16.76 -12.18 22.86
CA VAL A 10 17.37 -11.65 21.64
C VAL A 10 18.55 -12.48 21.11
N PRO A 11 19.49 -12.97 21.96
CA PRO A 11 20.55 -13.88 21.52
C PRO A 11 20.02 -15.23 21.00
N CYS A 12 18.84 -15.64 21.46
CA CYS A 12 18.23 -16.94 21.15
C CYS A 12 17.43 -16.99 19.86
N LEU A 13 17.20 -15.84 19.20
CA LEU A 13 16.45 -15.80 17.94
C LEU A 13 17.19 -16.59 16.85
N PRO A 14 16.58 -17.62 16.24
CA PRO A 14 17.20 -18.39 15.17
C PRO A 14 17.59 -17.53 13.97
N SER A 15 18.62 -17.92 13.23
CA SER A 15 18.92 -17.31 11.92
C SER A 15 17.71 -17.40 10.99
N GLY A 16 17.42 -16.34 10.26
CA GLY A 16 16.23 -16.20 9.43
C GLY A 16 15.00 -15.72 10.19
N SER A 17 15.09 -15.41 11.50
CA SER A 17 13.99 -14.83 12.25
C SER A 17 13.43 -13.58 11.56
N ILE A 18 12.12 -13.41 11.59
CA ILE A 18 11.44 -12.21 11.07
C ILE A 18 11.16 -11.31 12.26
N ILE A 19 11.72 -10.10 12.24
CA ILE A 19 11.53 -9.10 13.28
C ILE A 19 10.70 -7.96 12.71
N TYR A 20 9.52 -7.74 13.29
CA TYR A 20 8.70 -6.57 13.00
C TYR A 20 9.00 -5.45 14.00
N VAL A 21 9.23 -4.25 13.48
CA VAL A 21 9.46 -3.04 14.28
C VAL A 21 8.54 -1.94 13.77
N CYS A 22 7.60 -1.50 14.62
CA CYS A 22 6.83 -0.29 14.33
C CYS A 22 7.79 0.88 14.14
N ILE A 23 7.60 1.69 13.09
CA ILE A 23 8.62 2.64 12.63
C ILE A 23 9.01 3.69 13.69
N TRP A 24 8.10 4.01 14.61
CA TRP A 24 8.36 4.92 15.73
C TRP A 24 9.39 4.41 16.74
N PHE A 25 9.68 3.10 16.75
CA PHE A 25 10.66 2.47 17.64
C PHE A 25 11.95 2.03 16.94
N ILE A 26 12.16 2.44 15.67
CA ILE A 26 13.30 1.96 14.89
C ILE A 26 14.66 2.41 15.47
N ASP A 27 14.73 3.62 16.02
CA ASP A 27 15.93 4.14 16.68
C ASP A 27 16.23 3.33 17.95
N GLU A 28 15.20 3.05 18.75
CA GLU A 28 15.34 2.23 19.95
C GLU A 28 15.75 0.79 19.60
N PHE A 29 15.20 0.23 18.52
CA PHE A 29 15.60 -1.08 18.03
C PHE A 29 17.09 -1.12 17.69
N PHE A 30 17.59 -0.19 16.88
CA PHE A 30 19.00 -0.19 16.47
C PHE A 30 19.97 0.17 17.60
N THR A 31 19.53 0.91 18.62
CA THR A 31 20.38 1.29 19.75
C THR A 31 20.37 0.27 20.88
N LYS A 32 19.23 -0.39 21.14
CA LYS A 32 19.05 -1.26 22.32
C LYS A 32 18.82 -2.73 22.02
N ILE A 33 18.44 -3.11 20.79
CA ILE A 33 18.14 -4.50 20.42
C ILE A 33 19.18 -5.05 19.44
N TYR A 34 19.41 -4.34 18.33
CA TYR A 34 20.32 -4.76 17.27
C TYR A 34 21.73 -5.17 17.74
N PRO A 35 22.37 -4.47 18.71
CA PRO A 35 23.69 -4.87 19.20
C PRO A 35 23.71 -6.25 19.86
N HIS A 36 22.58 -6.71 20.40
CA HIS A 36 22.46 -7.99 21.12
C HIS A 36 22.00 -9.15 20.21
N LEU A 37 21.55 -8.88 18.99
CA LEU A 37 21.19 -9.94 18.02
C LEU A 37 22.45 -10.68 17.60
N GLN A 38 22.45 -12.02 17.68
CA GLN A 38 23.60 -12.83 17.25
C GLN A 38 23.44 -13.37 15.83
N ASN A 39 22.21 -13.68 15.43
CA ASN A 39 21.90 -14.32 14.17
C ASN A 39 21.31 -13.36 13.14
N ASP A 40 21.50 -13.70 11.88
CA ASP A 40 20.93 -12.95 10.75
C ASP A 40 19.40 -13.01 10.75
N PHE A 41 18.74 -11.93 10.36
CA PHE A 41 17.28 -11.79 10.43
C PHE A 41 16.70 -10.99 9.27
N VAL A 42 15.40 -11.16 9.02
CA VAL A 42 14.62 -10.32 8.11
C VAL A 42 13.95 -9.22 8.94
N LEU A 43 14.12 -7.96 8.53
CA LEU A 43 13.51 -6.81 9.19
C LEU A 43 12.25 -6.37 8.44
N ILE A 44 11.18 -6.08 9.17
CA ILE A 44 9.98 -5.45 8.64
C ILE A 44 9.69 -4.18 9.43
N THR A 45 9.42 -3.08 8.75
CA THR A 45 9.00 -1.82 9.38
C THR A 45 7.74 -1.24 8.76
N GLY A 46 6.80 -0.83 9.59
CA GLY A 46 5.55 -0.21 9.16
C GLY A 46 4.84 0.55 10.28
N GLU A 47 3.54 0.79 10.11
CA GLU A 47 2.68 1.51 11.08
C GLU A 47 3.11 2.96 11.33
N GLY A 48 3.47 3.67 10.26
CA GLY A 48 3.72 5.11 10.33
C GLY A 48 4.14 5.74 9.00
N ASP A 49 4.28 7.05 9.03
CA ASP A 49 4.51 7.90 7.85
C ASP A 49 5.99 8.05 7.45
N ILE A 50 6.91 7.54 8.28
CA ILE A 50 8.34 7.73 8.08
C ILE A 50 8.84 6.83 6.94
N SER A 51 9.65 7.41 6.05
CA SER A 51 10.30 6.71 4.95
C SER A 51 11.31 5.68 5.45
N THR A 52 11.31 4.50 4.85
CA THR A 52 12.26 3.42 5.12
C THR A 52 13.02 3.01 3.83
N PRO A 53 14.22 2.39 3.93
CA PRO A 53 14.94 2.06 5.16
C PRO A 53 15.49 3.33 5.83
N THR A 54 15.53 3.32 7.16
CA THR A 54 16.34 4.27 7.94
C THR A 54 17.69 3.63 8.25
N HIS A 55 18.61 4.35 8.90
CA HIS A 55 19.88 3.75 9.38
C HIS A 55 20.66 2.91 8.35
N LEU A 56 20.87 3.45 7.15
CA LEU A 56 21.56 2.75 6.05
C LEU A 56 22.90 2.14 6.45
N LYS A 57 23.60 2.73 7.42
CA LYS A 57 24.85 2.20 8.00
C LYS A 57 24.72 0.74 8.47
N TYR A 58 23.59 0.33 9.03
CA TYR A 58 23.39 -1.07 9.46
C TYR A 58 22.96 -1.97 8.31
N LEU A 59 22.20 -1.44 7.34
CA LEU A 59 21.75 -2.21 6.17
C LEU A 59 22.90 -2.52 5.21
N GLN A 60 23.84 -1.58 5.06
CA GLN A 60 24.95 -1.63 4.10
C GLN A 60 26.28 -2.10 4.70
N ALA A 61 26.36 -2.29 6.02
CA ALA A 61 27.57 -2.79 6.66
C ALA A 61 27.96 -4.18 6.12
N VAL A 62 29.28 -4.41 6.01
CA VAL A 62 29.84 -5.70 5.56
C VAL A 62 29.42 -6.84 6.52
N ASP A 63 29.33 -6.53 7.81
CA ASP A 63 28.90 -7.41 8.89
C ASP A 63 27.41 -7.23 9.26
N SER A 64 26.60 -6.68 8.35
CA SER A 64 25.17 -6.51 8.56
C SER A 64 24.47 -7.84 8.80
N LYS A 65 23.76 -7.94 9.94
CA LYS A 65 22.89 -9.07 10.31
C LYS A 65 21.54 -9.04 9.60
N ILE A 66 21.29 -8.02 8.77
CA ILE A 66 20.03 -7.88 8.04
C ILE A 66 20.14 -8.69 6.74
N ILE A 67 19.35 -9.75 6.65
CA ILE A 67 19.17 -10.56 5.44
C ILE A 67 18.46 -9.74 4.38
N HIS A 68 17.34 -9.13 4.76
CA HIS A 68 16.52 -8.28 3.91
C HIS A 68 15.66 -7.37 4.79
N TRP A 69 15.38 -6.15 4.33
CA TRP A 69 14.52 -5.20 5.01
C TRP A 69 13.31 -4.86 4.11
N PHE A 70 12.12 -5.17 4.60
CA PHE A 70 10.84 -4.74 4.03
C PHE A 70 10.31 -3.50 4.74
N GLY A 71 9.98 -2.43 4.01
CA GLY A 71 9.58 -1.18 4.65
C GLY A 71 8.57 -0.34 3.87
N GLN A 72 7.75 0.42 4.58
CA GLN A 72 6.73 1.32 4.02
C GLN A 72 7.28 2.72 3.71
N ASN A 73 6.56 3.49 2.89
CA ASN A 73 6.81 4.93 2.64
C ASN A 73 8.19 5.28 2.08
N GLY A 74 8.93 4.30 1.55
CA GLY A 74 10.33 4.50 1.23
C GLY A 74 10.55 5.45 0.05
N GLN A 75 11.40 6.44 0.28
CA GLN A 75 11.75 7.46 -0.71
C GLN A 75 12.90 7.03 -1.64
N TYR A 76 13.54 5.90 -1.36
CA TYR A 76 14.74 5.45 -2.05
C TYR A 76 14.43 4.63 -3.30
N ASN A 77 15.32 4.69 -4.29
CA ASN A 77 15.28 3.81 -5.44
C ASN A 77 15.72 2.40 -5.03
N VAL A 78 14.85 1.40 -5.21
CA VAL A 78 15.10 0.00 -4.86
C VAL A 78 16.28 -0.60 -5.61
N SER A 79 16.60 -0.12 -6.82
CA SER A 79 17.78 -0.59 -7.57
C SER A 79 19.10 -0.24 -6.90
N ALA A 80 19.11 0.71 -5.96
CA ALA A 80 20.30 1.09 -5.20
C ALA A 80 20.58 0.18 -3.99
N PHE A 81 19.62 -0.67 -3.58
CA PHE A 81 19.74 -1.47 -2.35
C PHE A 81 19.22 -2.90 -2.57
N GLU A 82 20.11 -3.85 -2.83
CA GLU A 82 19.75 -5.27 -3.05
C GLU A 82 19.01 -5.91 -1.84
N LYS A 83 19.28 -5.41 -0.63
CA LYS A 83 18.70 -5.91 0.63
C LYS A 83 17.42 -5.18 1.06
N PHE A 84 16.81 -4.33 0.22
CA PHE A 84 15.62 -3.59 0.59
C PHE A 84 14.44 -3.80 -0.37
N THR A 85 13.22 -3.79 0.14
CA THR A 85 11.99 -3.84 -0.68
C THR A 85 10.90 -2.99 -0.05
N HIS A 86 10.30 -2.12 -0.87
CA HIS A 86 9.10 -1.40 -0.47
C HIS A 86 7.95 -2.39 -0.23
N ILE A 87 7.18 -2.17 0.83
CA ILE A 87 5.89 -2.82 1.03
C ILE A 87 4.78 -1.76 1.12
N PRO A 88 3.57 -2.07 0.63
CA PRO A 88 2.42 -1.17 0.73
C PRO A 88 2.10 -0.77 2.16
N ILE A 89 1.70 0.49 2.37
CA ILE A 89 0.99 0.88 3.59
C ILE A 89 -0.40 0.22 3.67
N GLY A 90 -0.99 -0.12 2.50
CA GLY A 90 -2.30 -0.74 2.38
C GLY A 90 -2.41 -2.21 2.78
N ILE A 91 -1.29 -2.89 3.09
CA ILE A 91 -1.31 -4.24 3.70
C ILE A 91 -2.01 -4.20 5.07
N ASN A 92 -1.89 -3.07 5.77
CA ASN A 92 -2.43 -2.90 7.12
C ASN A 92 -3.83 -2.28 7.11
N CYS A 93 -4.55 -2.31 5.98
CA CYS A 93 -5.92 -1.77 5.86
C CYS A 93 -6.99 -2.57 6.63
N PHE A 94 -6.65 -3.28 7.71
CA PHE A 94 -7.57 -4.10 8.50
C PHE A 94 -8.80 -3.31 8.98
N GLN A 95 -8.61 -2.04 9.38
CA GLN A 95 -9.72 -1.18 9.83
C GLN A 95 -10.70 -0.81 8.72
N MET A 96 -10.27 -0.88 7.46
CA MET A 96 -11.09 -0.56 6.29
C MET A 96 -11.63 -1.82 5.61
N ALA A 97 -11.15 -2.99 6.04
CA ALA A 97 -11.52 -4.28 5.50
C ALA A 97 -13.03 -4.51 5.56
N ASP A 98 -13.63 -4.25 6.73
CA ASP A 98 -15.07 -4.43 6.95
C ASP A 98 -15.90 -3.51 6.04
N GLY A 99 -15.46 -2.27 5.88
CA GLY A 99 -16.09 -1.31 4.97
C GLY A 99 -16.07 -1.77 3.52
N ILE A 100 -14.91 -2.27 3.05
CA ILE A 100 -14.75 -2.83 1.70
C ILE A 100 -15.56 -4.12 1.55
N GLN A 101 -15.55 -4.99 2.55
CA GLN A 101 -16.30 -6.25 2.51
C GLN A 101 -17.80 -6.00 2.44
N SER A 102 -18.31 -5.03 3.20
CA SER A 102 -19.72 -4.63 3.20
C SER A 102 -20.18 -4.11 1.83
N VAL A 103 -19.32 -3.43 1.09
CA VAL A 103 -19.60 -2.96 -0.27
C VAL A 103 -19.81 -4.14 -1.22
N TYR A 104 -19.00 -5.19 -1.09
CA TYR A 104 -19.10 -6.38 -1.95
C TYR A 104 -20.20 -7.35 -1.52
N SER A 105 -20.49 -7.49 -0.22
CA SER A 105 -21.55 -8.38 0.28
C SER A 105 -22.97 -7.95 -0.12
N GLN A 106 -23.17 -6.67 -0.43
CA GLN A 106 -24.46 -6.12 -0.86
C GLN A 106 -24.75 -6.39 -2.35
N GLN A 107 -23.82 -6.96 -3.11
CA GLN A 107 -23.97 -7.22 -4.54
C GLN A 107 -24.62 -8.61 -4.76
N PRO A 108 -25.75 -8.69 -5.49
CA PRO A 108 -26.65 -9.86 -5.46
C PRO A 108 -26.09 -11.17 -6.04
N ASN A 109 -24.90 -11.19 -6.64
CA ASN A 109 -24.34 -12.36 -7.33
C ASN A 109 -22.86 -12.66 -6.99
N HIS A 110 -22.28 -12.08 -5.94
CA HIS A 110 -20.83 -12.16 -5.75
C HIS A 110 -20.39 -13.05 -4.59
N THR A 111 -19.54 -14.03 -4.91
CA THR A 111 -18.57 -14.59 -3.97
C THR A 111 -17.70 -13.46 -3.45
N LEU A 112 -17.75 -13.22 -2.14
CA LEU A 112 -16.88 -12.27 -1.46
C LEU A 112 -15.43 -12.53 -1.88
N PRO A 113 -14.71 -11.53 -2.43
CA PRO A 113 -13.28 -11.69 -2.63
C PRO A 113 -12.66 -11.89 -1.24
N PRO A 114 -11.83 -12.93 -1.02
CA PRO A 114 -11.11 -13.13 0.23
C PRO A 114 -9.99 -12.08 0.30
N ILE A 115 -10.36 -10.83 0.60
CA ILE A 115 -9.41 -9.70 0.57
C ILE A 115 -8.55 -9.69 1.84
N PHE A 116 -9.05 -10.20 2.98
CA PHE A 116 -8.41 -9.89 4.27
C PHE A 116 -8.04 -11.07 5.19
N ASN A 117 -8.63 -12.27 5.02
CA ASN A 117 -8.55 -13.31 6.07
C ASN A 117 -7.87 -14.62 5.70
N ASP A 118 -7.23 -14.74 4.53
CA ASP A 118 -6.68 -16.04 4.15
C ASP A 118 -5.18 -16.15 4.51
N PRO A 119 -4.80 -17.04 5.46
CA PRO A 119 -3.40 -17.30 5.78
C PRO A 119 -2.62 -17.85 4.57
N ASP A 120 -3.33 -18.49 3.62
CA ASP A 120 -2.80 -19.05 2.38
C ASP A 120 -3.66 -18.60 1.17
N GLU A 121 -3.13 -18.64 -0.06
CA GLU A 121 -3.94 -18.30 -1.24
C GLU A 121 -4.99 -19.41 -1.47
N PRO A 122 -6.32 -19.13 -1.42
CA PRO A 122 -7.27 -20.08 -1.96
C PRO A 122 -7.02 -20.15 -3.46
N SER A 123 -7.10 -21.36 -4.01
CA SER A 123 -6.84 -21.66 -5.43
C SER A 123 -7.74 -20.88 -6.41
N ALA A 124 -8.82 -20.26 -5.92
CA ALA A 124 -9.80 -19.51 -6.70
C ALA A 124 -9.96 -18.08 -6.16
N TYR A 125 -8.93 -17.24 -6.30
CA TYR A 125 -9.10 -15.79 -6.08
C TYR A 125 -9.96 -15.20 -7.19
N VAL A 126 -11.11 -14.65 -6.79
CA VAL A 126 -11.98 -13.86 -7.66
C VAL A 126 -11.45 -12.43 -7.66
N GLN A 127 -10.92 -12.00 -8.80
CA GLN A 127 -10.28 -10.71 -8.95
C GLN A 127 -11.35 -9.60 -8.93
N PRO A 128 -11.07 -8.37 -8.47
CA PRO A 128 -12.02 -7.25 -8.57
C PRO A 128 -12.55 -7.06 -10.00
N GLN A 129 -11.71 -7.30 -11.01
CA GLN A 129 -12.08 -7.28 -12.44
C GLN A 129 -13.07 -8.40 -12.84
N ASP A 130 -13.12 -9.51 -12.10
CA ASP A 130 -14.03 -10.66 -12.31
C ASP A 130 -15.40 -10.42 -11.64
N ILE A 131 -15.46 -9.52 -10.66
CA ILE A 131 -16.64 -9.14 -9.85
C ILE A 131 -17.29 -7.87 -10.39
N SER A 132 -16.47 -6.96 -10.92
CA SER A 132 -16.87 -5.66 -11.42
C SER A 132 -16.33 -5.53 -12.85
N HIS A 133 -17.08 -6.08 -13.80
CA HIS A 133 -17.01 -5.58 -15.17
C HIS A 133 -17.75 -4.24 -15.21
N ARG A 134 -17.18 -3.19 -14.59
CA ARG A 134 -17.37 -1.84 -15.14
C ARG A 134 -16.61 -1.75 -16.46
N VAL A 135 -17.03 -2.58 -17.41
CA VAL A 135 -16.93 -2.23 -18.81
C VAL A 135 -17.69 -0.92 -18.88
N LEU A 136 -17.01 0.15 -19.28
CA LEU A 136 -17.69 1.34 -19.78
C LEU A 136 -18.38 0.93 -21.08
N THR A 137 -19.41 0.08 -21.01
CA THR A 137 -20.25 -0.34 -22.14
C THR A 137 -20.94 0.88 -22.73
N THR A 138 -21.07 1.94 -21.95
CA THR A 138 -21.44 3.27 -22.40
C THR A 138 -20.39 4.26 -21.90
N ILE A 139 -19.47 4.66 -22.79
CA ILE A 139 -18.80 5.96 -22.66
C ILE A 139 -19.88 7.02 -22.91
N THR A 140 -20.82 7.16 -21.99
CA THR A 140 -21.51 8.43 -21.83
C THR A 140 -20.43 9.38 -21.32
N PRO A 141 -20.24 10.55 -21.95
CA PRO A 141 -19.33 11.57 -21.44
C PRO A 141 -19.86 12.07 -20.09
N THR A 142 -19.62 11.31 -19.02
CA THR A 142 -19.95 11.75 -17.68
C THR A 142 -18.95 12.85 -17.37
N GLN A 143 -19.46 14.05 -17.13
CA GLN A 143 -18.63 15.17 -16.67
C GLN A 143 -18.01 14.89 -15.29
N ASN A 144 -18.18 13.74 -14.65
CA ASN A 144 -17.63 13.47 -13.31
C ASN A 144 -16.66 12.28 -13.36
N LEU A 145 -15.41 12.54 -13.74
CA LEU A 145 -14.40 11.49 -13.92
C LEU A 145 -13.52 11.28 -12.68
N VAL A 146 -13.12 12.37 -12.02
CA VAL A 146 -12.12 12.36 -10.94
C VAL A 146 -12.76 12.78 -9.63
N LEU A 147 -12.69 11.90 -8.63
CA LEU A 147 -13.06 12.21 -7.26
C LEU A 147 -11.87 12.77 -6.47
N ILE A 148 -12.12 13.88 -5.77
CA ILE A 148 -11.21 14.48 -4.79
C ILE A 148 -11.92 14.54 -3.44
N ASN A 149 -11.42 13.81 -2.43
CA ASN A 149 -12.04 13.77 -1.10
C ASN A 149 -11.04 13.65 0.06
N PHE A 150 -9.82 14.14 -0.14
CA PHE A 150 -8.77 14.04 0.85
C PHE A 150 -8.73 15.24 1.81
N ASP A 151 -8.24 14.98 3.01
CA ASP A 151 -7.87 16.02 3.97
C ASP A 151 -6.55 16.70 3.55
N VAL A 152 -6.47 18.02 3.73
CA VAL A 152 -5.33 18.85 3.30
C VAL A 152 -4.21 18.99 4.31
N VAL A 153 -4.44 18.63 5.58
CA VAL A 153 -3.49 18.77 6.68
C VAL A 153 -2.50 17.62 6.71
N THR A 154 -2.92 16.46 6.19
CA THR A 154 -2.18 15.20 6.32
C THR A 154 -0.96 15.08 5.40
N ASP A 155 -0.73 15.94 4.40
CA ASP A 155 0.34 15.70 3.41
C ASP A 155 1.70 16.36 3.71
N ARG A 156 1.75 17.29 4.67
CA ARG A 156 2.94 18.04 5.14
C ARG A 156 3.74 18.81 4.06
N THR A 157 3.39 18.72 2.77
CA THR A 157 4.06 19.44 1.64
C THR A 157 3.18 20.50 1.00
N GLY A 158 1.91 20.57 1.41
CA GLY A 158 0.93 21.49 0.86
C GLY A 158 0.48 21.16 -0.57
N LEU A 159 0.84 19.99 -1.11
CA LEU A 159 0.36 19.51 -2.40
C LEU A 159 -1.18 19.40 -2.40
N ARG A 160 -1.76 18.77 -1.38
CA ARG A 160 -3.20 18.64 -1.19
C ARG A 160 -3.88 20.00 -1.06
N SER A 161 -3.26 20.93 -0.34
CA SER A 161 -3.75 22.32 -0.25
C SER A 161 -3.75 23.02 -1.62
N ARG A 162 -2.68 22.86 -2.42
CA ARG A 162 -2.61 23.42 -3.78
C ARG A 162 -3.65 22.81 -4.70
N ILE A 163 -3.80 21.49 -4.71
CA ILE A 163 -4.81 20.79 -5.51
C ILE A 163 -6.21 21.25 -5.11
N ARG A 164 -6.54 21.29 -3.81
CA ARG A 164 -7.86 21.74 -3.34
C ARG A 164 -8.16 23.17 -3.79
N ARG A 165 -7.18 24.08 -3.69
CA ARG A 165 -7.34 25.47 -4.12
C ARG A 165 -7.55 25.60 -5.63
N THR A 166 -6.83 24.82 -6.42
CA THR A 166 -6.82 24.94 -7.89
C THR A 166 -7.94 24.15 -8.55
N MET A 167 -8.20 22.93 -8.11
CA MET A 167 -9.13 22.00 -8.76
C MET A 167 -10.54 22.01 -8.15
N CYS A 168 -10.69 22.45 -6.89
CA CYS A 168 -11.97 22.36 -6.17
C CYS A 168 -12.59 23.71 -5.78
N TRP A 169 -11.82 24.82 -5.77
CA TRP A 169 -12.30 26.11 -5.29
C TRP A 169 -12.29 27.19 -6.36
N SER A 170 -13.48 27.60 -6.78
CA SER A 170 -13.73 28.88 -7.45
C SER A 170 -15.11 29.37 -7.02
N LYS A 171 -15.23 30.67 -6.76
CA LYS A 171 -16.42 31.37 -6.24
C LYS A 171 -17.59 31.41 -7.26
N ASN A 172 -17.99 30.26 -7.82
CA ASN A 172 -19.30 29.91 -8.41
C ASN A 172 -19.30 28.99 -9.65
N ARG A 173 -18.17 28.37 -10.05
CA ARG A 173 -18.18 27.25 -11.04
C ARG A 173 -17.01 26.29 -10.83
N THR A 174 -17.22 24.99 -11.06
CA THR A 174 -16.15 24.01 -11.24
C THR A 174 -15.31 24.43 -12.45
N ILE A 175 -14.05 24.79 -12.22
CA ILE A 175 -13.10 25.12 -13.31
C ILE A 175 -12.88 23.90 -14.21
N TYR A 176 -12.88 22.73 -13.60
CA TYR A 176 -12.67 21.46 -14.27
C TYR A 176 -13.96 20.65 -14.20
N PRO A 177 -14.72 20.56 -15.32
CA PRO A 177 -16.02 19.88 -15.31
C PRO A 177 -15.86 18.44 -14.83
N TYR A 178 -14.80 17.75 -15.30
CA TYR A 178 -14.42 16.37 -14.97
C TYR A 178 -14.07 16.07 -13.51
N VAL A 179 -14.07 17.07 -12.62
CA VAL A 179 -13.65 16.93 -11.22
C VAL A 179 -14.85 17.11 -10.29
N THR A 180 -15.01 16.17 -9.37
CA THR A 180 -15.94 16.29 -8.26
C THR A 180 -15.19 16.30 -6.95
N CYS A 181 -15.43 17.33 -6.13
CA CYS A 181 -14.78 17.47 -4.84
C CYS A 181 -15.79 17.29 -3.70
N ILE A 182 -15.50 16.35 -2.79
CA ILE A 182 -16.35 16.04 -1.64
C ILE A 182 -15.49 16.07 -0.39
N PHE A 183 -15.65 17.11 0.43
CA PHE A 183 -14.90 17.25 1.68
C PHE A 183 -15.82 17.01 2.88
N LYS A 184 -15.37 16.23 3.85
CA LYS A 184 -16.02 16.16 5.16
C LYS A 184 -15.40 17.20 6.11
N GLY A 185 -16.23 17.74 7.01
CA GLY A 185 -15.80 18.65 8.09
C GLY A 185 -15.32 17.90 9.34
N GLY A 186 -14.62 16.78 9.20
CA GLY A 186 -14.22 15.91 10.31
C GLY A 186 -13.88 14.48 9.85
N GLY A 187 -13.49 13.63 10.80
CA GLY A 187 -13.25 12.19 10.57
C GLY A 187 -14.48 11.45 10.05
N ILE A 188 -14.29 10.21 9.59
CA ILE A 188 -15.37 9.33 9.14
C ILE A 188 -15.56 8.25 10.19
N ASP A 189 -16.78 8.13 10.73
CA ASP A 189 -17.12 6.97 11.55
C ASP A 189 -17.05 5.69 10.71
N ILE A 190 -16.54 4.61 11.32
CA ILE A 190 -16.29 3.35 10.61
C ILE A 190 -17.58 2.77 9.98
N GLU A 191 -18.73 2.99 10.62
CA GLU A 191 -20.06 2.57 10.17
C GLU A 191 -20.52 3.29 8.89
N ASP A 192 -19.96 4.46 8.60
CA ASP A 192 -20.24 5.23 7.39
C ASP A 192 -19.32 4.88 6.20
N LEU A 193 -18.29 4.07 6.43
CA LEU A 193 -17.35 3.67 5.38
C LEU A 193 -18.01 2.98 4.18
N PRO A 194 -18.93 2.00 4.35
CA PRO A 194 -19.56 1.34 3.21
C PRO A 194 -20.31 2.33 2.30
N LYS A 195 -21.10 3.23 2.88
CA LYS A 195 -21.83 4.28 2.13
C LYS A 195 -20.88 5.21 1.39
N LEU A 196 -19.79 5.59 2.05
CA LEU A 196 -18.75 6.43 1.45
C LEU A 196 -18.08 5.72 0.27
N TYR A 197 -17.74 4.45 0.42
CA TYR A 197 -17.13 3.65 -0.63
C TYR A 197 -18.08 3.42 -1.81
N GLU A 198 -19.35 3.08 -1.58
CA GLU A 198 -20.34 2.96 -2.67
C GLU A 198 -20.51 4.27 -3.45
N ARG A 199 -20.57 5.41 -2.77
CA ARG A 199 -20.57 6.71 -3.43
C ARG A 199 -19.28 6.92 -4.25
N ASN A 200 -18.11 6.64 -3.67
CA ASN A 200 -16.84 6.86 -4.35
C ASN A 200 -16.66 5.94 -5.57
N ARG A 201 -17.24 4.73 -5.54
CA ARG A 201 -17.23 3.80 -6.68
C ARG A 201 -17.94 4.36 -7.91
N GLN A 202 -18.79 5.38 -7.78
CA GLN A 202 -19.43 6.03 -8.94
C GLN A 202 -18.43 6.74 -9.86
N TYR A 203 -17.22 7.05 -9.38
CA TYR A 203 -16.19 7.77 -10.13
C TYR A 203 -15.14 6.78 -10.69
N PRO A 204 -14.76 6.90 -11.97
CA PRO A 204 -13.70 6.06 -12.54
C PRO A 204 -12.33 6.27 -11.89
N PHE A 205 -12.01 7.51 -11.53
CA PHE A 205 -10.72 7.88 -10.97
C PHE A 205 -10.84 8.45 -9.56
N TRP A 206 -9.87 8.10 -8.71
CA TRP A 206 -9.73 8.66 -7.37
C TRP A 206 -8.36 9.32 -7.21
N LEU A 207 -8.32 10.63 -6.98
CA LEU A 207 -7.07 11.34 -6.80
C LEU A 207 -6.44 10.99 -5.44
N SER A 208 -5.25 10.39 -5.48
CA SER A 208 -4.54 9.89 -4.31
C SER A 208 -3.12 10.47 -4.22
N PRO A 209 -2.97 11.77 -3.89
CA PRO A 209 -1.67 12.34 -3.55
C PRO A 209 -1.14 11.71 -2.26
N ARG A 210 0.19 11.74 -2.11
CA ARG A 210 0.93 11.41 -0.89
C ARG A 210 0.19 11.81 0.40
N GLY A 211 0.24 10.93 1.40
CA GLY A 211 -0.29 11.16 2.74
C GLY A 211 0.75 11.81 3.65
N GLY A 212 0.73 11.42 4.93
CA GLY A 212 1.76 11.87 5.88
C GLY A 212 3.15 11.41 5.46
N GLY A 213 3.23 10.21 4.88
CA GLY A 213 4.37 9.70 4.14
C GLY A 213 4.21 9.78 2.62
N LEU A 214 5.11 9.10 1.89
CA LEU A 214 5.07 9.04 0.43
C LEU A 214 3.91 8.18 -0.09
N ASP A 215 3.54 7.13 0.63
CA ASP A 215 2.40 6.24 0.35
C ASP A 215 1.09 6.82 0.92
N CYS A 216 -0.04 6.29 0.49
CA CYS A 216 -1.36 6.67 0.99
C CYS A 216 -2.32 5.48 1.01
N HIS A 217 -2.99 5.24 2.13
CA HIS A 217 -4.03 4.21 2.26
C HIS A 217 -5.11 4.31 1.16
N ARG A 218 -5.51 5.54 0.79
CA ARG A 218 -6.46 5.81 -0.29
C ARG A 218 -6.08 5.17 -1.62
N THR A 219 -4.79 5.09 -1.94
CA THR A 219 -4.32 4.44 -3.17
C THR A 219 -4.74 2.97 -3.20
N TRP A 220 -4.57 2.30 -2.07
CA TRP A 220 -4.88 0.89 -1.91
C TRP A 220 -6.38 0.65 -1.74
N GLU A 221 -7.09 1.49 -0.98
CA GLU A 221 -8.56 1.50 -0.91
C GLU A 221 -9.20 1.61 -2.29
N ALA A 222 -8.72 2.54 -3.13
CA ALA A 222 -9.21 2.70 -4.49
C ALA A 222 -9.06 1.40 -5.30
N LEU A 223 -7.89 0.76 -5.23
CA LEU A 223 -7.62 -0.51 -5.90
C LEU A 223 -8.53 -1.63 -5.38
N TYR A 224 -8.74 -1.72 -4.06
CA TYR A 224 -9.67 -2.68 -3.46
C TYR A 224 -11.12 -2.48 -3.90
N LEU A 225 -11.52 -1.25 -4.24
CA LEU A 225 -12.88 -0.88 -4.65
C LEU A 225 -13.07 -0.86 -6.17
N ASP A 226 -12.06 -1.33 -6.93
CA ASP A 226 -12.00 -1.30 -8.40
C ASP A 226 -12.04 0.11 -9.02
N ILE A 227 -11.59 1.11 -8.26
CA ILE A 227 -11.43 2.51 -8.70
C ILE A 227 -9.98 2.74 -9.13
N ILE A 228 -9.73 3.52 -10.18
CA ILE A 228 -8.37 3.77 -10.68
C ILE A 228 -7.73 4.92 -9.89
N PRO A 229 -6.72 4.68 -9.02
CA PRO A 229 -6.04 5.76 -8.34
C PRO A 229 -5.17 6.57 -9.32
N ILE A 230 -5.18 7.89 -9.14
CA ILE A 230 -4.23 8.82 -9.76
C ILE A 230 -3.21 9.21 -8.69
N VAL A 231 -1.94 8.87 -8.91
CA VAL A 231 -0.83 9.06 -7.97
C VAL A 231 0.31 9.84 -8.62
N TRP A 232 1.21 10.38 -7.79
CA TRP A 232 2.40 11.08 -8.27
C TRP A 232 3.54 10.09 -8.48
N ASN A 233 4.32 10.34 -9.54
CA ASN A 233 5.56 9.64 -9.84
C ASN A 233 6.51 9.72 -8.63
N SER A 234 6.96 8.56 -8.16
CA SER A 234 7.85 8.46 -7.01
C SER A 234 8.62 7.14 -6.98
N SER A 235 9.47 6.95 -5.97
CA SER A 235 10.15 5.67 -5.70
C SER A 235 9.19 4.52 -5.39
N LEU A 236 7.93 4.80 -5.06
CA LEU A 236 6.91 3.77 -4.84
C LEU A 236 6.30 3.22 -6.13
N ASN A 237 6.68 3.71 -7.33
CA ASN A 237 6.16 3.20 -8.60
C ASN A 237 6.31 1.68 -8.75
N VAL A 238 7.35 1.09 -8.16
CA VAL A 238 7.56 -0.38 -8.15
C VAL A 238 6.42 -1.15 -7.48
N LEU A 239 5.72 -0.53 -6.52
CA LEU A 239 4.54 -1.12 -5.89
C LEU A 239 3.35 -1.18 -6.85
N TYR A 240 3.27 -0.24 -7.80
CA TYR A 240 2.17 -0.08 -8.74
C TYR A 240 2.39 -0.79 -10.07
N GLU A 241 3.57 -1.39 -10.27
CA GLU A 241 3.88 -2.13 -11.49
C GLU A 241 2.84 -3.24 -11.71
N ASN A 242 2.26 -3.30 -12.90
CA ASN A 242 1.18 -4.21 -13.26
C ASN A 242 -0.05 -4.10 -12.33
N LEU A 243 -0.35 -2.91 -11.81
CA LEU A 243 -1.64 -2.56 -11.20
C LEU A 243 -2.33 -1.44 -12.00
N PRO A 244 -3.67 -1.32 -11.94
CA PRO A 244 -4.43 -0.31 -12.66
C PRO A 244 -4.30 1.07 -11.98
N VAL A 245 -3.12 1.67 -12.06
CA VAL A 245 -2.78 2.97 -11.45
C VAL A 245 -2.39 3.97 -12.55
N VAL A 246 -2.86 5.21 -12.44
CA VAL A 246 -2.38 6.31 -13.28
C VAL A 246 -1.32 7.09 -12.52
N ILE A 247 -0.10 7.10 -13.06
CA ILE A 247 1.03 7.84 -12.50
C ILE A 247 1.21 9.12 -13.31
N ILE A 248 1.23 10.27 -12.62
CA ILE A 248 1.43 11.61 -13.19
C ILE A 248 2.64 12.28 -12.52
N ASN A 249 3.26 13.27 -13.17
CA ASN A 249 4.26 14.12 -12.53
C ASN A 249 3.59 15.34 -11.87
N ASP A 250 2.55 15.90 -12.50
CA ASP A 250 1.79 17.03 -11.99
C ASP A 250 0.28 16.91 -12.32
N TYR A 251 -0.57 17.46 -11.45
CA TYR A 251 -2.03 17.44 -11.65
C TYR A 251 -2.48 18.36 -12.80
N ILE A 252 -1.62 19.26 -13.28
CA ILE A 252 -1.85 20.08 -14.48
C ILE A 252 -1.95 19.21 -15.74
N GLU A 253 -1.39 17.99 -15.73
CA GLU A 253 -1.52 17.03 -16.85
C GLU A 253 -2.97 16.53 -17.02
N LEU A 254 -3.79 16.65 -15.98
CA LEU A 254 -5.16 16.15 -16.00
C LEU A 254 -6.03 17.03 -16.88
N ASN A 255 -6.70 16.39 -17.84
CA ASN A 255 -7.79 16.94 -18.64
C ASN A 255 -8.64 15.77 -19.16
N GLU A 256 -9.82 16.05 -19.72
CA GLU A 256 -10.74 15.01 -20.21
C GLU A 256 -10.09 14.07 -21.23
N THR A 257 -9.35 14.61 -22.21
CA THR A 257 -8.67 13.81 -23.23
C THR A 257 -7.67 12.82 -22.62
N PHE A 258 -6.84 13.28 -21.68
CA PHE A 258 -5.90 12.44 -20.95
C PHE A 258 -6.62 11.35 -20.14
N LEU A 259 -7.67 11.73 -19.41
CA LEU A 259 -8.44 10.83 -18.55
C LEU A 259 -9.16 9.76 -19.37
N TYR A 260 -9.86 10.12 -20.45
CA TYR A 260 -10.53 9.14 -21.32
C TYR A 260 -9.53 8.21 -22.01
N LYS A 261 -8.36 8.71 -22.41
CA LYS A 261 -7.28 7.86 -22.96
C LYS A 261 -6.82 6.83 -21.93
N LYS A 262 -6.54 7.26 -20.70
CA LYS A 262 -6.10 6.37 -19.62
C LYS A 262 -7.17 5.38 -19.21
N LEU A 263 -8.41 5.83 -19.16
CA LEU A 263 -9.56 5.00 -18.85
C LEU A 263 -9.74 3.88 -19.87
N ARG A 264 -9.66 4.20 -21.17
CA ARG A 264 -9.72 3.21 -22.26
C ARG A 264 -8.56 2.23 -22.19
N GLU A 265 -7.33 2.72 -21.97
CA GLU A 265 -6.13 1.89 -21.84
C GLU A 265 -6.28 0.85 -20.71
N ILE A 266 -6.65 1.31 -19.51
CA ILE A 266 -6.80 0.45 -18.33
C ILE A 266 -7.96 -0.52 -18.51
N SER A 267 -9.11 -0.05 -19.01
CA SER A 267 -10.29 -0.90 -19.25
C SER A 267 -9.97 -2.02 -20.24
N THR A 268 -9.24 -1.73 -21.31
CA THR A 268 -8.82 -2.74 -22.29
C THR A 268 -7.90 -3.78 -21.64
N LYS A 269 -6.98 -3.35 -20.76
CA LYS A 269 -6.10 -4.27 -20.03
C LYS A 269 -6.86 -5.14 -19.03
N LYS A 270 -7.85 -4.60 -18.32
CA LYS A 270 -8.73 -5.36 -17.40
C LYS A 270 -9.52 -6.44 -18.14
N LEU A 271 -9.98 -6.16 -19.36
CA LEU A 271 -10.75 -7.10 -20.18
C LEU A 271 -9.88 -8.11 -20.96
N SER A 272 -8.55 -7.99 -20.87
CA SER A 272 -7.66 -8.87 -21.61
C SER A 272 -7.64 -10.28 -21.03
N THR A 273 -7.83 -11.29 -21.90
CA THR A 273 -7.68 -12.71 -21.55
C THR A 273 -6.29 -13.08 -21.04
N ARG A 274 -5.28 -12.25 -21.32
CA ARG A 274 -3.90 -12.45 -20.85
C ARG A 274 -3.70 -12.15 -19.36
N LYS A 275 -4.72 -11.61 -18.66
CA LYS A 275 -4.65 -11.24 -17.23
C LYS A 275 -3.42 -10.38 -16.91
N ILE A 276 -3.35 -9.19 -17.52
CA ILE A 276 -2.18 -8.30 -17.47
C ILE A 276 -1.89 -7.79 -16.05
N TYR A 277 -2.94 -7.57 -15.25
CA TYR A 277 -2.79 -7.00 -13.92
C TYR A 277 -2.56 -8.07 -12.84
N GLN A 278 -1.64 -7.75 -11.93
CA GLN A 278 -1.16 -8.58 -10.82
C GLN A 278 -1.86 -8.20 -9.51
N TYR A 279 -3.18 -8.39 -9.43
CA TYR A 279 -3.95 -8.03 -8.24
C TYR A 279 -3.62 -8.87 -7.00
N GLU A 280 -2.87 -9.97 -7.13
CA GLU A 280 -2.34 -10.70 -5.97
C GLU A 280 -1.50 -9.80 -5.05
N LYS A 281 -0.92 -8.70 -5.57
CA LYS A 281 -0.22 -7.68 -4.78
C LYS A 281 -1.12 -6.95 -3.77
N LEU A 282 -2.44 -7.02 -3.93
CA LEU A 282 -3.40 -6.51 -2.96
C LEU A 282 -3.63 -7.47 -1.78
N ARG A 283 -2.95 -8.63 -1.74
CA ARG A 283 -3.18 -9.65 -0.72
C ARG A 283 -2.03 -9.74 0.27
N ASN A 284 -2.37 -9.88 1.55
CA ASN A 284 -1.39 -10.15 2.61
C ASN A 284 -0.58 -11.43 2.34
N ALA A 285 -1.21 -12.45 1.75
CA ALA A 285 -0.57 -13.72 1.38
C ALA A 285 0.62 -13.53 0.40
N TYR A 286 0.49 -12.64 -0.59
CA TYR A 286 1.55 -12.36 -1.56
C TYR A 286 2.80 -11.81 -0.87
N TRP A 287 2.63 -10.79 -0.03
CA TRP A 287 3.74 -10.15 0.71
C TRP A 287 4.32 -11.08 1.76
N ARG A 288 3.47 -11.82 2.48
CA ARG A 288 3.89 -12.88 3.41
C ARG A 288 4.80 -13.89 2.72
N ARG A 289 4.45 -14.37 1.52
CA ARG A 289 5.29 -15.30 0.73
C ARG A 289 6.64 -14.69 0.39
N LEU A 290 6.69 -13.43 -0.05
CA LEU A 290 7.94 -12.74 -0.34
C LEU A 290 8.84 -12.63 0.90
N ILE A 291 8.26 -12.26 2.04
CA ILE A 291 8.96 -12.14 3.32
C ILE A 291 9.50 -13.50 3.76
N LEU A 292 8.65 -14.54 3.77
CA LEU A 292 9.02 -15.89 4.17
C LEU A 292 10.10 -16.47 3.26
N ASN A 293 10.07 -16.18 1.96
CA ASN A 293 11.10 -16.62 1.03
C ASN A 293 12.48 -16.02 1.35
N LYS A 294 12.54 -14.81 1.94
CA LYS A 294 13.81 -14.22 2.43
C LYS A 294 14.25 -14.81 3.76
N SER A 295 13.31 -15.21 4.61
CA SER A 295 13.57 -15.85 5.90
C SER A 295 14.05 -17.30 5.75
N ARG A 296 13.54 -18.04 4.76
CA ARG A 296 13.94 -19.43 4.49
C ARG A 296 15.42 -19.51 4.13
N HIS A 297 16.17 -20.26 4.94
CA HIS A 297 17.62 -20.47 4.84
C HIS A 297 18.10 -20.66 3.39
N ARG A 298 18.88 -19.70 2.86
CA ARG A 298 19.85 -20.02 1.81
C ARG A 298 20.99 -20.77 2.48
N ASN A 299 20.96 -22.09 2.37
CA ASN A 299 21.93 -23.10 2.80
C ASN A 299 21.66 -23.80 4.13
N LYS A 300 21.24 -25.07 3.98
CA LYS A 300 21.53 -26.18 4.90
C LYS A 300 23.04 -26.28 5.11
N LYS A 301 23.61 -25.56 6.07
CA LYS A 301 24.92 -25.85 6.68
C LYS A 301 25.02 -24.97 7.92
N ASN A 302 25.07 -25.59 9.09
CA ASN A 302 25.15 -24.99 10.42
C ASN A 302 23.79 -24.65 11.05
N ILE A 303 23.00 -25.69 11.32
CA ILE A 303 22.17 -25.68 12.54
C ILE A 303 23.16 -25.73 13.70
N HIS A 304 23.55 -24.57 14.23
CA HIS A 304 24.29 -24.53 15.48
C HIS A 304 23.44 -25.20 16.57
N LYS A 305 24.05 -26.13 17.32
CA LYS A 305 23.46 -26.73 18.52
C LYS A 305 22.91 -25.60 19.37
N ARG A 306 21.61 -25.66 19.68
CA ARG A 306 20.98 -24.83 20.70
C ARG A 306 21.78 -25.03 21.98
N THR A 307 22.51 -24.01 22.41
CA THR A 307 23.08 -23.94 23.74
C THR A 307 21.93 -23.74 24.72
N GLU A 308 22.07 -24.28 25.93
CA GLU A 308 21.06 -24.37 27.00
C GLU A 308 20.58 -23.02 27.57
N GLN A 309 20.77 -21.91 26.84
CA GLN A 309 20.33 -20.56 27.22
C GLN A 309 18.97 -20.17 26.63
N CYS A 310 18.39 -21.01 25.78
CA CYS A 310 17.13 -20.75 25.09
C CYS A 310 16.10 -21.77 25.54
N TRP A 311 15.19 -21.33 26.42
CA TRP A 311 14.03 -22.10 26.89
C TRP A 311 13.12 -22.51 25.73
#